data_AF-A0A7C5Q0G4-F1
#
_entry.id   AF-A0A7C5Q0G4-F1
#
_cell.length_a   1.000
_cell.length_b   1.000
_cell.length_c   1.000
_cell.angle_alpha   90.00
_cell.angle_beta   90.00
_cell.angle_gamma   90.00
#
_symmetry.space_group_name_H-M   'P 1'
#
loop_
_entity.id
_entity.type
_entity.pdbx_description
1 polymer ?
#
loop_
_entity_poly.entity_id
_entity_poly.type
_entity_poly.pdbx_seq_one_letter_code
_entity_poly.pdbx_strand_id
1 'polypeptide(L)'
;MSYRHDMSGQNNAISKNSPQYFKPMLIFLYPAALILALLALSLWFYFDGRNRITAWLKGLLSGSVLLYLLSLLGSGLSGEALWVTLVRDLILLALIPSLLKYFKGDRRIFFFSLLLTLVVVAWYESRQAEQALAQMSEQRQEPAVGDASAEGDTEDGSKAAGAGEPDWEYLVDISEGVSPDALQRLAKAYGLQWRKAFDMQHPERTDLDEYYLLDLPGEQAGDSEKAQEISALLIEEGLADWIEENERVQIGPIEAKLPVPRRRDYGIDDPELQRLWAFDLMSINELYGFLRLMPIEARKTALIAILDTGIDAGHEDLKEQYRSTRPAYDRDVREHGTHCAGIAAAVSNNGIGIASFAPSTGYVEVTSIKVLSDYGTGRQSRIVQGILEAADLGADVISLSLGGPSSPSKQRAYEDAVAYARKAGAIVVVAAGNDNRNAKGYAPANVRGVITVSAVDTLGNKASFSNTVQDLPQAVAAPGVAIFSTTPGDHYKAFSGTSMATPYVAGLIALMKSYKPDLSADEAYRILYQTGRDTPAGKRTGRLIQPAACMRALLKQ
;
A
#
# COMPACT_ATOMS: atom_id res chain seq x y z
N MET A 1 12.07 -50.79 45.35
CA MET A 1 10.86 -51.61 45.10
C MET A 1 9.68 -50.66 45.07
N SER A 2 8.85 -50.51 44.05
CA SER A 2 8.51 -51.36 42.92
C SER A 2 8.12 -50.48 41.72
N TYR A 3 8.54 -50.92 40.54
CA TYR A 3 8.01 -50.53 39.24
C TYR A 3 6.49 -50.77 39.17
N ARG A 4 5.78 -49.91 38.43
CA ARG A 4 4.71 -50.35 37.53
C ARG A 4 4.63 -49.43 36.32
N HIS A 5 5.06 -50.00 35.19
CA HIS A 5 4.69 -49.58 33.84
C HIS A 5 3.17 -49.52 33.73
N ASP A 6 2.66 -48.50 33.04
CA ASP A 6 1.48 -48.68 32.23
C ASP A 6 1.72 -48.09 30.83
N MET A 7 1.79 -48.99 29.85
CA MET A 7 1.74 -48.69 28.44
C MET A 7 0.27 -48.76 28.03
N SER A 8 -0.33 -47.61 27.75
CA SER A 8 -1.50 -47.56 26.88
C SER A 8 -1.24 -46.51 25.79
N GLY A 9 -0.65 -47.00 24.70
CA GLY A 9 -0.70 -46.29 23.42
C GLY A 9 -2.15 -46.20 22.97
N GLN A 10 -2.74 -45.02 23.06
CA GLN A 10 -3.93 -44.70 22.29
C GLN A 10 -3.48 -44.11 20.95
N ASN A 11 -3.55 -44.99 19.95
CA ASN A 11 -3.79 -44.65 18.56
C ASN A 11 -4.96 -43.65 18.47
N ASN A 12 -4.67 -42.36 18.27
CA ASN A 12 -5.62 -41.48 17.60
C ASN A 12 -5.29 -41.51 16.11
N ALA A 13 -5.91 -42.49 15.46
CA ALA A 13 -6.14 -42.48 14.03
C ALA A 13 -6.70 -41.11 13.64
N ILE A 14 -5.95 -40.40 12.81
CA ILE A 14 -6.37 -39.16 12.16
C ILE A 14 -7.66 -39.48 11.42
N SER A 15 -8.79 -39.06 12.00
CA SER A 15 -10.07 -39.01 11.32
C SER A 15 -9.90 -38.17 10.05
N LYS A 16 -9.81 -38.84 8.89
CA LYS A 16 -9.77 -38.22 7.56
C LYS A 16 -11.08 -37.50 7.18
N ASN A 17 -12.03 -37.35 8.11
CA ASN A 17 -13.36 -36.79 7.87
C ASN A 17 -13.62 -35.46 8.61
N SER A 18 -12.59 -34.70 8.94
CA SER A 18 -12.77 -33.32 9.42
C SER A 18 -12.99 -32.34 8.24
N PRO A 19 -13.94 -31.38 8.33
CA PRO A 19 -14.19 -30.37 7.29
C PRO A 19 -13.00 -29.43 7.00
N GLN A 20 -11.91 -29.55 7.78
CA GLN A 20 -10.66 -28.79 7.65
C GLN A 20 -9.76 -29.20 6.47
N TYR A 21 -9.94 -30.40 5.88
CA TYR A 21 -9.20 -30.83 4.68
C TYR A 21 -9.98 -30.65 3.37
N PHE A 22 -11.28 -30.36 3.47
CA PHE A 22 -12.16 -30.27 2.30
C PHE A 22 -11.91 -28.99 1.49
N LYS A 23 -11.68 -27.86 2.16
CA LYS A 23 -11.45 -26.55 1.52
C LYS A 23 -10.21 -26.48 0.61
N PRO A 24 -9.00 -26.90 1.04
CA PRO A 24 -7.82 -26.84 0.16
C PRO A 24 -7.89 -27.81 -1.02
N MET A 25 -8.63 -28.93 -0.91
CA MET A 25 -8.83 -29.85 -2.03
C MET A 25 -9.74 -29.25 -3.12
N LEU A 26 -10.72 -28.43 -2.72
CA LEU A 26 -11.66 -27.81 -3.65
C LEU A 26 -11.05 -26.68 -4.49
N ILE A 27 -9.99 -26.03 -4.01
CA ILE A 27 -9.23 -25.01 -4.75
C ILE A 27 -8.61 -25.57 -6.04
N PHE A 28 -8.20 -26.84 -6.02
CA PHE A 28 -7.69 -27.52 -7.22
C PHE A 28 -8.78 -28.21 -8.04
N LEU A 29 -9.99 -28.36 -7.49
CA LEU A 29 -11.07 -29.09 -8.13
C LEU A 29 -11.85 -28.23 -9.13
N TYR A 30 -12.12 -26.96 -8.81
CA TYR A 30 -12.83 -26.08 -9.75
C TYR A 30 -12.04 -25.80 -11.03
N PRO A 31 -10.70 -25.58 -11.01
CA PRO A 31 -9.94 -25.42 -12.24
C PRO A 31 -9.92 -26.66 -13.12
N ALA A 32 -9.79 -27.84 -12.50
CA ALA A 32 -9.82 -29.11 -13.22
C ALA A 32 -11.19 -29.33 -13.89
N ALA A 33 -12.28 -29.00 -13.18
CA ALA A 33 -13.63 -29.08 -13.70
C ALA A 33 -13.87 -28.08 -14.85
N LEU A 34 -13.32 -26.86 -14.78
CA LEU A 34 -13.35 -25.87 -15.86
C LEU A 34 -12.65 -26.37 -17.13
N ILE A 35 -11.45 -26.95 -16.98
CA ILE A 35 -10.68 -27.50 -18.10
C ILE A 35 -11.45 -28.65 -18.77
N LEU A 36 -12.09 -29.51 -17.97
CA LEU A 36 -12.95 -30.58 -18.48
C LEU A 36 -14.18 -30.04 -19.22
N ALA A 37 -14.80 -28.97 -18.71
CA ALA A 37 -15.93 -28.30 -19.37
C ALA A 37 -15.50 -27.67 -20.71
N LEU A 38 -14.36 -26.97 -20.74
CA LEU A 38 -13.75 -26.42 -21.96
C LEU A 38 -13.44 -27.50 -22.99
N LEU A 39 -12.85 -28.62 -22.57
CA LEU A 39 -12.57 -29.77 -23.43
C LEU A 39 -13.87 -30.35 -24.00
N ALA A 40 -14.86 -30.62 -23.14
CA ALA A 40 -16.13 -31.22 -23.54
C ALA A 40 -16.90 -30.33 -24.52
N LEU A 41 -16.98 -29.02 -24.25
CA LEU A 41 -17.68 -28.07 -25.12
C LEU A 41 -16.96 -27.85 -26.45
N SER A 42 -15.62 -27.77 -26.44
CA SER A 42 -14.82 -27.64 -27.66
C SER A 42 -14.94 -28.87 -28.55
N LEU A 43 -14.84 -30.07 -27.97
CA LEU A 43 -15.05 -31.32 -28.70
C LEU A 43 -16.50 -31.46 -29.17
N TRP A 44 -17.47 -30.95 -28.43
CA TRP A 44 -18.87 -30.97 -28.84
C TRP A 44 -19.08 -30.18 -30.14
N PHE A 45 -18.51 -28.98 -30.25
CA PHE A 45 -18.54 -28.21 -31.50
C PHE A 45 -17.86 -28.95 -32.67
N TYR A 46 -16.76 -29.65 -32.41
CA TYR A 46 -16.06 -30.44 -33.41
C TYR A 46 -16.88 -31.63 -33.91
N PHE A 47 -17.47 -32.40 -33.00
CA PHE A 47 -18.23 -33.62 -33.30
C PHE A 47 -19.73 -33.40 -33.53
N ASP A 48 -20.18 -32.13 -33.56
CA ASP A 48 -21.55 -31.77 -33.85
C ASP A 48 -22.03 -32.45 -35.15
N GLY A 49 -23.11 -33.24 -35.04
CA GLY A 49 -23.64 -34.13 -36.10
C GLY A 49 -23.35 -35.64 -35.93
N ARG A 50 -22.59 -36.08 -34.92
CA ARG A 50 -22.33 -37.52 -34.64
C ARG A 50 -23.03 -38.01 -33.36
N ASN A 51 -24.29 -38.45 -33.50
CA ASN A 51 -25.24 -38.73 -32.41
C ASN A 51 -24.68 -39.43 -31.16
N ARG A 52 -23.85 -40.47 -31.30
CA ARG A 52 -23.29 -41.20 -30.14
C ARG A 52 -22.24 -40.39 -29.36
N ILE A 53 -21.35 -39.68 -30.05
CA ILE A 53 -20.26 -38.91 -29.41
C ILE A 53 -20.82 -37.60 -28.82
N THR A 54 -21.74 -36.97 -29.53
CA THR A 54 -22.41 -35.73 -29.10
C THR A 54 -23.19 -35.93 -27.80
N ALA A 55 -23.88 -37.06 -27.61
CA ALA A 55 -24.60 -37.35 -26.37
C ALA A 55 -23.66 -37.52 -25.17
N TRP A 56 -22.54 -38.23 -25.35
CA TRP A 56 -21.54 -38.42 -24.31
C TRP A 56 -20.87 -37.11 -23.89
N LEU A 57 -20.51 -36.25 -24.86
CA LEU A 57 -19.90 -34.94 -24.60
C LEU A 57 -20.84 -33.97 -23.88
N LYS A 58 -22.16 -34.02 -24.16
CA LYS A 58 -23.15 -33.24 -23.41
C LYS A 58 -23.21 -33.68 -21.94
N GLY A 59 -23.18 -35.00 -21.69
CA GLY A 59 -23.11 -35.53 -20.32
C GLY A 59 -21.83 -35.10 -19.59
N LEU A 60 -20.69 -35.18 -20.26
CA LEU A 60 -19.40 -34.74 -19.72
C LEU A 60 -19.40 -33.23 -19.42
N LEU A 61 -19.96 -32.41 -20.31
CA LEU A 61 -20.10 -30.97 -20.12
C LEU A 61 -21.00 -30.64 -18.93
N SER A 62 -22.20 -31.21 -18.84
CA SER A 62 -23.11 -30.96 -17.73
C SER A 62 -22.51 -31.41 -16.39
N GLY A 63 -21.84 -32.56 -16.36
CA GLY A 63 -21.17 -33.06 -15.15
C GLY A 63 -20.00 -32.19 -14.72
N SER A 64 -19.17 -31.72 -15.67
CA SER A 64 -18.04 -30.86 -15.37
C SER A 64 -18.46 -29.45 -14.94
N VAL A 65 -19.50 -28.87 -15.54
CA VAL A 65 -20.06 -27.58 -15.10
C VAL A 65 -20.67 -27.68 -13.70
N LEU A 66 -21.40 -28.76 -13.41
CA LEU A 66 -21.94 -28.98 -12.07
C LEU A 66 -20.82 -29.14 -11.03
N LEU A 67 -19.79 -29.92 -11.35
CA LEU A 67 -18.61 -30.09 -10.48
C LEU A 67 -17.88 -28.77 -10.27
N TYR A 68 -17.72 -27.96 -11.33
CA TYR A 68 -17.12 -26.63 -11.28
C TYR A 68 -17.90 -25.71 -10.33
N LEU A 69 -19.22 -25.60 -10.49
CA LEU A 69 -20.04 -24.74 -9.64
C LEU A 69 -20.00 -25.17 -8.16
N LEU A 70 -20.12 -26.48 -7.89
CA LEU A 70 -20.08 -26.99 -6.52
C LEU A 70 -18.71 -26.80 -5.86
N SER A 71 -17.62 -26.99 -6.61
CA SER A 71 -16.27 -26.79 -6.09
C SER A 71 -15.90 -25.31 -5.95
N LEU A 72 -16.38 -24.44 -6.83
CA LEU A 72 -16.19 -22.99 -6.72
C LEU A 72 -16.96 -22.43 -5.52
N LEU A 73 -18.22 -22.81 -5.32
CA LEU A 73 -19.00 -22.39 -4.14
C LEU A 73 -18.41 -22.93 -2.83
N GLY A 74 -17.81 -24.13 -2.86
CA GLY A 74 -17.15 -24.74 -1.71
C GLY A 74 -15.69 -24.30 -1.49
N SER A 75 -15.12 -23.48 -2.37
CA SER A 75 -13.69 -23.10 -2.34
C SER A 75 -13.31 -22.20 -1.16
N GLY A 76 -14.28 -21.48 -0.59
CA GLY A 76 -14.06 -20.51 0.48
C GLY A 76 -13.49 -19.16 -0.01
N LEU A 77 -13.56 -18.88 -1.31
CA LEU A 77 -13.28 -17.55 -1.88
C LEU A 77 -14.23 -16.49 -1.30
N SER A 78 -13.73 -15.25 -1.18
CA SER A 78 -14.55 -14.08 -0.84
C SER A 78 -15.59 -13.80 -1.92
N GLY A 79 -16.71 -13.16 -1.56
CA GLY A 79 -17.83 -12.95 -2.49
C GLY A 79 -17.41 -12.27 -3.80
N GLU A 80 -16.59 -11.22 -3.73
CA GLU A 80 -16.07 -10.54 -4.92
C GLU A 80 -15.14 -11.42 -5.76
N ALA A 81 -14.21 -12.14 -5.13
CA ALA A 81 -13.31 -13.06 -5.84
C ALA A 81 -14.09 -14.17 -6.54
N LEU A 82 -15.10 -14.73 -5.88
CA LEU A 82 -15.98 -15.74 -6.45
C LEU A 82 -16.72 -15.21 -7.69
N TRP A 83 -17.26 -13.99 -7.62
CA TRP A 83 -17.94 -13.36 -8.76
C TRP A 83 -17.00 -13.09 -9.93
N VAL A 84 -15.81 -12.54 -9.68
CA VAL A 84 -14.81 -12.26 -10.72
C VAL A 84 -14.36 -13.55 -11.41
N THR A 85 -14.05 -14.60 -10.63
CA THR A 85 -13.67 -15.92 -11.16
C THR A 85 -14.80 -16.52 -12.01
N LEU A 86 -16.04 -16.47 -11.52
CA LEU A 86 -17.19 -16.98 -12.26
C LEU A 86 -17.39 -16.26 -13.60
N VAL A 87 -17.36 -14.92 -13.62
CA VAL A 87 -17.56 -14.13 -14.84
C VAL A 87 -16.46 -14.42 -15.85
N ARG A 88 -15.19 -14.43 -15.42
CA ARG A 88 -14.03 -14.77 -16.27
C ARG A 88 -14.21 -16.15 -16.90
N ASP A 89 -14.57 -17.15 -16.11
CA ASP A 89 -14.64 -18.54 -16.57
C ASP A 89 -15.83 -18.79 -17.50
N LEU A 90 -16.95 -18.09 -17.30
CA LEU A 90 -18.05 -18.08 -18.25
C LEU A 90 -17.65 -17.43 -19.59
N ILE A 91 -16.86 -16.36 -19.57
CA ILE A 91 -16.31 -15.76 -20.79
C ILE A 91 -15.40 -16.75 -21.52
N LEU A 92 -14.53 -17.46 -20.80
CA LEU A 92 -13.66 -18.49 -21.39
C LEU A 92 -14.46 -19.63 -22.02
N LEU A 93 -15.47 -20.14 -21.30
CA LEU A 93 -16.36 -21.19 -21.79
C LEU A 93 -17.19 -20.77 -23.01
N ALA A 94 -17.51 -19.49 -23.15
CA ALA A 94 -18.21 -18.97 -24.32
C ALA A 94 -17.27 -18.73 -25.51
N LEU A 95 -16.15 -18.05 -25.27
CA LEU A 95 -15.29 -17.53 -26.33
C LEU A 95 -14.39 -18.60 -26.96
N ILE A 96 -13.73 -19.42 -26.14
CA ILE A 96 -12.74 -20.40 -26.62
C ILE A 96 -13.38 -21.44 -27.55
N PRO A 97 -14.47 -22.13 -27.18
CA PRO A 97 -15.07 -23.11 -28.07
C PRO A 97 -15.66 -22.48 -29.33
N SER A 98 -16.17 -21.24 -29.23
CA SER A 98 -16.65 -20.46 -30.38
C SER A 98 -15.54 -20.13 -31.38
N LEU A 99 -14.34 -19.77 -30.89
CA LEU A 99 -13.17 -19.55 -31.73
C LEU A 99 -12.65 -20.85 -32.35
N LEU A 100 -12.58 -21.92 -31.56
CA LEU A 100 -12.12 -23.23 -32.04
C LEU A 100 -13.04 -23.81 -33.14
N LYS A 101 -14.34 -23.48 -33.11
CA LYS A 101 -15.29 -23.86 -34.16
C LYS A 101 -14.84 -23.42 -35.57
N TYR A 102 -14.15 -22.28 -35.70
CA TYR A 102 -13.65 -21.81 -37.01
C TYR A 102 -12.57 -22.74 -37.59
N PHE A 103 -11.86 -23.48 -36.74
CA PHE A 103 -10.85 -24.45 -37.18
C PHE A 103 -11.41 -25.85 -37.45
N LYS A 104 -12.73 -26.07 -37.33
CA LYS A 104 -13.35 -27.39 -37.54
C LYS A 104 -13.02 -28.02 -38.90
N GLY A 105 -12.75 -27.21 -39.92
CA GLY A 105 -12.38 -27.68 -41.28
C GLY A 105 -11.00 -28.35 -41.37
N ASP A 106 -10.08 -28.10 -40.45
CA ASP A 106 -8.76 -28.73 -40.42
C ASP A 106 -8.53 -29.41 -39.07
N ARG A 107 -8.48 -30.75 -39.11
CA ARG A 107 -8.25 -31.59 -37.92
C ARG A 107 -6.95 -31.24 -37.20
N ARG A 108 -5.85 -30.97 -37.92
CA ARG A 108 -4.54 -30.71 -37.30
C ARG A 108 -4.57 -29.39 -36.54
N ILE A 109 -5.09 -28.34 -37.18
CA ILE A 109 -5.17 -27.00 -36.59
C ILE A 109 -6.13 -27.01 -35.40
N PHE A 110 -7.30 -27.65 -35.53
CA PHE A 110 -8.27 -27.74 -34.43
C PHE A 110 -7.67 -28.37 -33.17
N PHE A 111 -7.08 -29.57 -33.28
CA PHE A 111 -6.55 -30.28 -32.13
C PHE A 111 -5.28 -29.65 -31.56
N PHE A 112 -4.45 -29.03 -32.40
CA PHE A 112 -3.29 -28.26 -31.93
C PHE A 112 -3.73 -27.03 -31.12
N SER A 113 -4.66 -26.24 -31.64
CA SER A 113 -5.19 -25.06 -30.96
C SER A 113 -5.94 -25.42 -29.67
N LEU A 114 -6.70 -26.52 -29.67
CA LEU A 114 -7.35 -27.04 -28.47
C LEU A 114 -6.32 -27.44 -27.41
N LEU A 115 -5.29 -28.21 -27.78
CA LEU A 115 -4.24 -28.62 -26.84
C LEU A 115 -3.49 -27.41 -26.27
N LEU A 116 -3.09 -26.47 -27.12
CA LEU A 116 -2.40 -25.25 -26.70
C LEU A 116 -3.27 -24.45 -25.72
N THR A 117 -4.57 -24.32 -26.01
CA THR A 117 -5.49 -23.58 -25.14
C THR A 117 -5.65 -24.25 -23.78
N LEU A 118 -5.81 -25.57 -23.74
CA LEU A 118 -5.94 -26.31 -22.47
C LEU A 118 -4.64 -26.23 -21.65
N VAL A 119 -3.47 -26.26 -22.29
CA VAL A 119 -2.18 -26.07 -21.60
C VAL A 119 -2.06 -24.67 -21.01
N VAL A 120 -2.43 -23.63 -21.76
CA VAL A 120 -2.38 -22.24 -21.28
C VAL A 120 -3.34 -22.01 -20.12
N VAL A 121 -4.58 -22.49 -20.24
CA VAL A 121 -5.59 -22.38 -19.16
C VAL A 121 -5.14 -23.19 -17.93
N ALA A 122 -4.64 -24.41 -18.10
CA ALA A 122 -4.13 -25.22 -16.99
C ALA A 122 -2.94 -24.55 -16.29
N TRP A 123 -2.00 -23.99 -17.05
CA TRP A 123 -0.87 -23.25 -16.49
C TRP A 123 -1.32 -22.02 -15.70
N TYR A 124 -2.24 -21.24 -16.26
CA TYR A 124 -2.77 -20.04 -15.62
C TYR A 124 -3.51 -20.36 -14.32
N GLU A 125 -4.41 -21.36 -14.34
CA GLU A 125 -5.15 -21.74 -13.14
C GLU A 125 -4.26 -22.41 -12.08
N SER A 126 -3.25 -23.19 -12.47
CA SER A 126 -2.28 -23.77 -11.53
C SER A 126 -1.52 -22.68 -10.79
N ARG A 127 -1.13 -21.61 -11.48
CA ARG A 127 -0.47 -20.45 -10.85
C ARG A 127 -1.39 -19.73 -9.86
N GLN A 128 -2.67 -19.59 -10.19
CA GLN A 128 -3.64 -18.97 -9.29
C GLN A 128 -3.90 -19.82 -8.05
N ALA A 129 -4.02 -21.15 -8.22
CA ALA A 129 -4.22 -22.08 -7.10
C ALA A 129 -2.99 -22.13 -6.17
N GLU A 130 -1.77 -22.07 -6.71
CA GLU A 130 -0.53 -21.97 -5.93
C GLU A 130 -0.50 -20.69 -5.07
N GLN A 131 -0.89 -19.55 -5.65
CA GLN A 131 -0.97 -18.28 -4.93
C GLN A 131 -2.02 -18.30 -3.82
N ALA A 132 -3.20 -18.86 -4.08
CA ALA A 132 -4.26 -19.00 -3.08
C ALA A 132 -3.86 -19.95 -1.94
N LEU A 133 -3.12 -21.03 -2.24
CA LEU A 133 -2.62 -21.97 -1.23
C LEU A 133 -1.52 -21.35 -0.37
N ALA A 134 -0.62 -20.55 -0.96
CA ALA A 134 0.41 -19.82 -0.22
C ALA A 134 -0.23 -18.90 0.85
N GLN A 135 -1.25 -18.13 0.45
CA GLN A 135 -2.04 -17.27 1.34
C GLN A 135 -2.73 -18.06 2.48
N MET A 136 -3.26 -19.25 2.20
CA MET A 136 -3.88 -20.11 3.21
C MET A 136 -2.87 -20.78 4.16
N SER A 137 -1.65 -21.03 3.69
CA SER A 137 -0.57 -21.63 4.51
C SER A 137 0.04 -20.63 5.49
N GLU A 138 0.12 -19.35 5.10
CA GLU A 138 0.55 -18.25 5.97
C GLU A 138 -0.43 -18.01 7.14
N GLN A 139 -1.73 -18.24 6.94
CA GLN A 139 -2.73 -18.19 8.03
C GLN A 139 -2.63 -19.36 9.04
N ARG A 140 -1.91 -20.45 8.74
CA ARG A 140 -1.78 -21.62 9.63
C ARG A 140 -0.54 -21.62 10.51
N GLN A 141 0.44 -20.75 10.26
CA GLN A 141 1.67 -20.66 11.04
C GLN A 141 1.56 -19.54 12.09
N GLU A 142 0.56 -19.63 12.98
CA GLU A 142 0.69 -19.01 14.30
C GLU A 142 1.56 -19.94 15.17
N PRO A 143 2.64 -19.45 15.81
CA PRO A 143 3.29 -20.23 16.86
C PRO A 143 2.38 -20.24 18.10
N ALA A 144 2.12 -21.44 18.61
CA ALA A 144 1.52 -21.64 19.93
C ALA A 144 2.38 -20.93 20.99
N VAL A 145 1.81 -19.91 21.64
CA VAL A 145 2.42 -19.17 22.74
C VAL A 145 2.63 -20.12 23.92
N GLY A 146 3.90 -20.38 24.23
CA GLY A 146 4.31 -20.98 25.49
C GLY A 146 4.39 -19.89 26.58
N ASP A 147 3.87 -20.23 27.76
CA ASP A 147 3.90 -19.43 28.98
C ASP A 147 5.21 -18.69 29.21
N ALA A 148 5.13 -17.37 29.34
CA ALA A 148 6.10 -16.57 30.07
C ALA A 148 5.34 -15.58 30.97
N SER A 149 5.60 -15.76 32.25
CA SER A 149 5.07 -15.11 33.44
C SER A 149 5.00 -13.58 33.39
N ALA A 150 3.92 -13.09 34.00
CA ALA A 150 3.62 -11.71 34.32
C ALA A 150 4.61 -11.08 35.31
N GLU A 151 4.88 -9.78 35.08
CA GLU A 151 5.18 -8.67 36.00
C GLU A 151 5.30 -7.46 35.03
N GLY A 152 4.43 -6.47 34.94
CA GLY A 152 3.64 -5.75 35.93
C GLY A 152 4.06 -4.29 35.81
N ASP A 153 3.39 -3.49 34.97
CA ASP A 153 3.34 -2.03 35.10
C ASP A 153 2.17 -1.45 34.30
N THR A 154 1.53 -0.47 34.91
CA THR A 154 0.16 0.01 34.69
C THR A 154 0.07 1.22 33.74
N GLU A 155 -1.05 1.24 33.00
CA GLU A 155 -1.77 2.40 32.47
C GLU A 155 -1.07 3.35 31.49
N ASP A 156 -1.32 3.16 30.19
CA ASP A 156 -1.87 4.24 29.35
C ASP A 156 -2.63 3.72 28.11
N GLY A 157 -3.80 4.32 27.86
CA GLY A 157 -4.48 4.48 26.55
C GLY A 157 -4.96 3.30 25.67
N SER A 158 -4.35 2.10 25.65
CA SER A 158 -4.69 1.10 24.62
C SER A 158 -5.64 -0.02 25.09
N LYS A 159 -6.92 0.30 25.31
CA LYS A 159 -7.98 -0.72 25.38
C LYS A 159 -8.94 -0.60 24.20
N ALA A 160 -8.45 -1.01 23.04
CA ALA A 160 -9.25 -1.46 21.91
C ALA A 160 -8.44 -2.44 21.05
N ALA A 161 -7.82 -3.44 21.67
CA ALA A 161 -7.23 -4.57 20.96
C ALA A 161 -7.93 -5.84 21.47
N GLY A 162 -9.07 -6.18 20.86
CA GLY A 162 -9.84 -7.35 21.26
C GLY A 162 -11.27 -7.43 20.70
N ALA A 163 -11.85 -6.32 20.24
CA ALA A 163 -13.00 -6.33 19.34
C ALA A 163 -12.47 -6.16 17.91
N GLY A 164 -12.90 -7.00 16.96
CA GLY A 164 -12.56 -6.78 15.55
C GLY A 164 -12.91 -5.34 15.16
N GLU A 165 -11.98 -4.65 14.47
CA GLU A 165 -12.24 -3.25 14.12
C GLU A 165 -13.55 -3.16 13.32
N PRO A 166 -14.43 -2.19 13.61
CA PRO A 166 -15.74 -2.10 12.98
C PRO A 166 -15.62 -1.99 11.45
N ASP A 167 -16.51 -2.67 10.70
CA ASP A 167 -16.47 -2.69 9.24
C ASP A 167 -16.67 -1.31 8.62
N TRP A 168 -17.27 -0.36 9.35
CA TRP A 168 -17.53 1.01 8.91
C TRP A 168 -17.51 2.02 10.07
N GLU A 169 -16.91 3.19 9.85
CA GLU A 169 -16.84 4.29 10.81
C GLU A 169 -16.97 5.64 10.09
N TYR A 170 -17.63 6.60 10.73
CA TYR A 170 -17.57 8.01 10.35
C TYR A 170 -16.56 8.76 11.20
N LEU A 171 -15.91 9.74 10.58
CA LEU A 171 -15.27 10.88 11.23
C LEU A 171 -16.30 12.01 11.29
N VAL A 172 -16.67 12.39 12.51
CA VAL A 172 -17.69 13.41 12.79
C VAL A 172 -17.02 14.58 13.46
N ASP A 173 -17.06 15.72 12.79
CA ASP A 173 -16.68 17.04 13.32
C ASP A 173 -17.88 17.62 14.06
N ILE A 174 -17.81 17.77 15.38
CA ILE A 174 -18.94 18.24 16.18
C ILE A 174 -19.06 19.75 16.11
N SER A 175 -20.29 20.27 16.14
CA SER A 175 -20.50 21.71 16.09
C SER A 175 -19.93 22.43 17.31
N GLU A 176 -19.41 23.64 17.10
CA GLU A 176 -18.81 24.46 18.16
C GLU A 176 -19.75 24.62 19.37
N GLY A 177 -19.26 24.31 20.57
CA GLY A 177 -20.02 24.42 21.81
C GLY A 177 -20.97 23.26 22.11
N VAL A 178 -21.06 22.25 21.25
CA VAL A 178 -21.80 21.01 21.53
C VAL A 178 -21.00 20.14 22.50
N SER A 179 -21.61 19.78 23.63
CA SER A 179 -21.00 18.82 24.57
C SER A 179 -20.97 17.41 23.94
N PRO A 180 -19.88 16.62 24.15
CA PRO A 180 -19.85 15.20 23.78
C PRO A 180 -21.00 14.37 24.36
N ASP A 181 -21.64 14.82 25.45
CA ASP A 181 -22.84 14.19 26.01
C ASP A 181 -24.05 14.22 25.05
N ALA A 182 -24.06 15.14 24.08
CA ALA A 182 -25.09 15.19 23.05
C ALA A 182 -24.95 14.01 22.06
N LEU A 183 -23.71 13.68 21.65
CA LEU A 183 -23.42 12.47 20.88
C LEU A 183 -23.82 11.22 21.65
N GLN A 184 -23.56 11.17 22.97
CA GLN A 184 -23.91 10.03 23.81
C GLN A 184 -25.41 9.70 23.81
N ARG A 185 -26.30 10.71 23.70
CA ARG A 185 -27.75 10.50 23.62
C ARG A 185 -28.15 9.81 22.32
N LEU A 186 -27.62 10.30 21.19
CA LEU A 186 -27.89 9.73 19.87
C LEU A 186 -27.25 8.34 19.72
N ALA A 187 -26.01 8.18 20.18
CA ALA A 187 -25.32 6.90 20.23
C ALA A 187 -26.11 5.86 21.04
N LYS A 188 -26.67 6.23 22.20
CA LYS A 188 -27.53 5.33 22.98
C LYS A 188 -28.84 4.99 22.28
N ALA A 189 -29.46 5.94 21.59
CA ALA A 189 -30.72 5.73 20.89
C ALA A 189 -30.57 4.73 19.72
N TYR A 190 -29.43 4.77 19.03
CA TYR A 190 -29.16 3.95 17.84
C TYR A 190 -28.18 2.78 18.11
N GLY A 191 -27.72 2.60 19.35
CA GLY A 191 -26.77 1.55 19.73
C GLY A 191 -25.38 1.72 19.12
N LEU A 192 -24.95 2.96 18.86
CA LEU A 192 -23.67 3.30 18.26
C LEU A 192 -22.58 3.38 19.33
N GLN A 193 -21.34 3.06 18.94
CA GLN A 193 -20.16 3.34 19.74
C GLN A 193 -19.47 4.58 19.18
N TRP A 194 -18.89 5.39 20.07
CA TRP A 194 -18.15 6.58 19.65
C TRP A 194 -16.93 6.79 20.54
N ARG A 195 -15.92 7.45 19.99
CA ARG A 195 -14.67 7.81 20.70
C ARG A 195 -14.02 9.03 20.07
N LYS A 196 -13.18 9.74 20.82
CA LYS A 196 -12.38 10.83 20.25
C LYS A 196 -11.52 10.30 19.11
N ALA A 197 -11.49 10.99 17.98
CA ALA A 197 -10.79 10.52 16.79
C ALA A 197 -9.29 10.73 16.90
N PHE A 198 -8.87 11.87 17.44
CA PHE A 198 -7.49 12.33 17.41
C PHE A 198 -6.98 12.80 18.76
N ASP A 199 -5.69 12.58 18.99
CA ASP A 199 -4.93 13.12 20.10
C ASP A 199 -3.74 13.92 19.56
N MET A 200 -3.45 15.06 20.17
CA MET A 200 -2.43 16.00 19.67
C MET A 200 -1.93 16.90 20.79
N GLN A 201 -0.66 17.29 20.72
CA GLN A 201 -0.05 18.14 21.75
C GLN A 201 -0.50 19.60 21.69
N HIS A 202 -0.90 20.08 20.50
CA HIS A 202 -1.23 21.49 20.26
C HIS A 202 -2.64 21.67 19.67
N PRO A 203 -3.72 21.30 20.37
CA PRO A 203 -5.09 21.41 19.86
C PRO A 203 -5.44 22.84 19.42
N GLU A 204 -4.80 23.88 19.98
CA GLU A 204 -5.00 25.28 19.57
C GLU A 204 -4.62 25.59 18.10
N ARG A 205 -3.98 24.64 17.39
CA ARG A 205 -3.54 24.82 16.00
C ARG A 205 -4.52 24.26 14.97
N THR A 206 -5.55 23.54 15.38
CA THR A 206 -6.43 22.79 14.48
C THR A 206 -7.76 22.47 15.15
N ASP A 207 -8.81 22.28 14.37
CA ASP A 207 -10.14 21.90 14.90
C ASP A 207 -10.28 20.36 14.99
N LEU A 208 -9.15 19.62 14.91
CA LEU A 208 -9.16 18.15 14.90
C LEU A 208 -9.46 17.56 16.28
N ASP A 209 -9.38 18.34 17.35
CA ASP A 209 -9.77 17.92 18.68
C ASP A 209 -11.30 17.81 18.85
N GLU A 210 -12.07 18.38 17.91
CA GLU A 210 -13.53 18.29 17.81
C GLU A 210 -13.99 17.07 16.98
N TYR A 211 -13.06 16.28 16.42
CA TYR A 211 -13.41 15.08 15.66
C TYR A 211 -13.62 13.85 16.54
N TYR A 212 -14.68 13.10 16.25
CA TYR A 212 -15.04 11.83 16.88
C TYR A 212 -15.24 10.74 15.84
N LEU A 213 -14.79 9.52 16.18
CA LEU A 213 -15.11 8.31 15.43
C LEU A 213 -16.46 7.78 15.90
N LEU A 214 -17.34 7.50 14.96
CA LEU A 214 -18.66 6.92 15.19
C LEU A 214 -18.77 5.58 14.47
N ASP A 215 -18.92 4.50 15.23
CA ASP A 215 -19.01 3.14 14.73
C ASP A 215 -20.44 2.86 14.26
N LEU A 216 -20.58 2.48 12.99
CA LEU A 216 -21.88 2.25 12.36
C LEU A 216 -22.24 0.75 12.37
N PRO A 217 -23.49 0.38 12.69
CA PRO A 217 -23.92 -1.02 12.66
C PRO A 217 -24.22 -1.50 11.23
N GLY A 218 -23.49 -2.50 10.73
CA GLY A 218 -23.87 -3.30 9.54
C GLY A 218 -22.71 -3.74 8.64
N GLU A 219 -22.85 -4.93 8.01
CA GLU A 219 -21.81 -5.60 7.18
C GLU A 219 -21.52 -4.93 5.81
N GLN A 220 -22.30 -3.93 5.37
CA GLN A 220 -22.07 -3.24 4.08
C GLN A 220 -22.64 -1.80 4.10
N ALA A 221 -21.91 -0.81 4.61
CA ALA A 221 -22.41 0.57 4.66
C ALA A 221 -21.89 1.48 3.53
N GLY A 222 -21.88 0.96 2.29
CA GLY A 222 -22.01 1.81 1.11
C GLY A 222 -23.48 2.10 0.75
N ASP A 223 -24.43 1.39 1.36
CA ASP A 223 -25.84 1.35 0.94
C ASP A 223 -26.85 1.24 2.10
N SER A 224 -26.42 1.41 3.37
CA SER A 224 -27.37 1.33 4.48
C SER A 224 -28.08 2.68 4.62
N GLU A 225 -29.37 2.75 4.30
CA GLU A 225 -30.25 3.90 4.56
C GLU A 225 -30.06 4.46 5.98
N LYS A 226 -29.73 3.60 6.95
CA LYS A 226 -29.43 3.96 8.34
C LYS A 226 -28.21 4.86 8.52
N ALA A 227 -27.15 4.67 7.74
CA ALA A 227 -25.95 5.51 7.84
C ALA A 227 -26.24 6.93 7.32
N GLN A 228 -27.05 7.03 6.26
CA GLN A 228 -27.53 8.30 5.73
C GLN A 228 -28.52 8.97 6.68
N GLU A 229 -29.42 8.21 7.30
CA GLU A 229 -30.33 8.68 8.33
C GLU A 229 -29.57 9.24 9.54
N ILE A 230 -28.61 8.50 10.09
CA ILE A 230 -27.77 8.96 11.22
C ILE A 230 -27.00 10.23 10.84
N SER A 231 -26.43 10.28 9.64
CA SER A 231 -25.72 11.47 9.15
C SER A 231 -26.66 12.67 9.03
N ALA A 232 -27.85 12.49 8.45
CA ALA A 232 -28.84 13.54 8.32
C ALA A 232 -29.29 14.05 9.70
N LEU A 233 -29.54 13.16 10.66
CA LEU A 233 -29.92 13.53 12.02
C LEU A 233 -28.84 14.33 12.74
N LEU A 234 -27.56 13.93 12.62
CA LEU A 234 -26.45 14.66 13.22
C LEU A 234 -26.36 16.10 12.70
N ILE A 235 -26.61 16.31 11.40
CA ILE A 235 -26.63 17.65 10.80
C ILE A 235 -27.91 18.42 11.16
N GLU A 236 -29.09 17.80 11.08
CA GLU A 236 -30.40 18.44 11.34
C GLU A 236 -30.57 18.89 12.79
N GLU A 237 -30.06 18.11 13.75
CA GLU A 237 -30.04 18.44 15.18
C GLU A 237 -28.92 19.44 15.54
N GLY A 238 -28.10 19.86 14.56
CA GLY A 238 -26.98 20.78 14.78
C GLY A 238 -25.90 20.20 15.70
N LEU A 239 -25.68 18.89 15.64
CA LEU A 239 -24.69 18.18 16.45
C LEU A 239 -23.34 18.04 15.74
N ALA A 240 -23.34 18.05 14.41
CA ALA A 240 -22.15 17.96 13.58
C ALA A 240 -22.12 19.06 12.54
N ASP A 241 -20.93 19.66 12.36
CA ASP A 241 -20.65 20.60 11.27
C ASP A 241 -20.22 19.86 10.01
N TRP A 242 -19.62 18.68 10.18
CA TRP A 242 -19.14 17.87 9.08
C TRP A 242 -19.09 16.38 9.42
N ILE A 243 -19.32 15.55 8.41
CA ILE A 243 -19.26 14.10 8.51
C ILE A 243 -18.55 13.58 7.27
N GLU A 244 -17.51 12.78 7.48
CA GLU A 244 -16.80 12.09 6.40
C GLU A 244 -16.53 10.61 6.74
N GLU A 245 -16.36 9.80 5.70
CA GLU A 245 -16.06 8.38 5.86
C GLU A 245 -14.65 8.17 6.38
N ASN A 246 -14.45 7.26 7.33
CA ASN A 246 -13.12 6.83 7.75
C ASN A 246 -12.57 5.79 6.73
N GLU A 247 -12.14 6.28 5.58
CA GLU A 247 -11.79 5.43 4.43
C GLU A 247 -10.64 4.46 4.72
N ARG A 248 -10.63 3.32 4.02
CA ARG A 248 -9.50 2.38 4.02
C ARG A 248 -8.60 2.66 2.84
N VAL A 249 -7.34 2.92 3.14
CA VAL A 249 -6.25 2.95 2.17
C VAL A 249 -5.58 1.58 2.15
N GLN A 250 -5.29 1.08 0.95
CA GLN A 250 -4.53 -0.16 0.78
C GLN A 250 -3.37 0.09 -0.18
N ILE A 251 -2.21 -0.44 0.21
CA ILE A 251 -1.02 -0.48 -0.64
C ILE A 251 -0.62 -1.93 -0.91
N GLY A 252 -0.05 -2.15 -2.09
CA GLY A 252 0.58 -3.41 -2.47
C GLY A 252 1.88 -3.12 -3.20
N PRO A 253 3.03 -3.65 -2.74
CA PRO A 253 4.26 -3.51 -3.49
C PRO A 253 4.12 -4.21 -4.84
N ILE A 254 4.45 -3.51 -5.93
CA ILE A 254 4.58 -4.12 -7.24
C ILE A 254 6.05 -4.48 -7.40
N GLU A 255 6.40 -5.72 -7.06
CA GLU A 255 7.74 -6.25 -7.31
C GLU A 255 8.07 -6.11 -8.79
N ALA A 256 9.27 -5.60 -9.07
CA ALA A 256 9.69 -5.24 -10.39
C ALA A 256 11.04 -5.86 -10.73
N LYS A 257 11.22 -6.17 -12.01
CA LYS A 257 12.51 -6.61 -12.52
C LYS A 257 13.41 -5.40 -12.71
N LEU A 258 14.62 -5.46 -12.16
CA LEU A 258 15.61 -4.39 -12.33
C LEU A 258 16.01 -4.20 -13.80
N PRO A 259 16.24 -2.95 -14.23
CA PRO A 259 16.93 -2.68 -15.48
C PRO A 259 18.39 -3.16 -15.42
N VAL A 260 19.04 -3.23 -16.58
CA VAL A 260 20.45 -3.60 -16.66
C VAL A 260 21.29 -2.57 -15.89
N PRO A 261 22.14 -3.00 -14.94
CA PRO A 261 23.00 -2.10 -14.18
C PRO A 261 23.89 -1.25 -15.08
N ARG A 262 24.11 0.01 -14.69
CA ARG A 262 25.04 0.91 -15.37
C ARG A 262 26.15 1.26 -14.40
N ARG A 263 27.40 1.13 -14.84
CA ARG A 263 28.56 1.55 -14.04
C ARG A 263 28.73 3.06 -14.19
N ARG A 264 28.51 3.78 -13.09
CA ARG A 264 28.92 5.17 -12.91
C ARG A 264 29.63 5.32 -11.59
N ASP A 265 30.62 6.19 -11.58
CA ASP A 265 31.31 6.61 -10.36
C ASP A 265 30.58 7.83 -9.78
N TYR A 266 30.09 7.69 -8.56
CA TYR A 266 29.43 8.74 -7.81
C TYR A 266 30.36 9.37 -6.75
N GLY A 267 31.58 8.83 -6.58
CA GLY A 267 32.53 9.27 -5.56
C GLY A 267 32.20 8.84 -4.14
N ILE A 268 31.39 7.79 -4.00
CA ILE A 268 31.02 7.09 -2.75
C ILE A 268 31.21 5.58 -2.94
N ASP A 269 31.31 4.81 -1.86
CA ASP A 269 31.81 3.42 -1.86
C ASP A 269 30.75 2.32 -1.71
N ASP A 270 29.47 2.68 -1.79
CA ASP A 270 28.34 1.76 -1.62
C ASP A 270 28.30 0.70 -2.74
N PRO A 271 28.18 -0.60 -2.43
CA PRO A 271 28.34 -1.69 -3.38
C PRO A 271 27.21 -1.81 -4.43
N GLU A 272 26.00 -1.33 -4.14
CA GLU A 272 24.83 -1.50 -5.02
C GLU A 272 24.50 -0.28 -5.89
N LEU A 273 25.37 0.74 -5.94
CA LEU A 273 25.17 1.97 -6.74
C LEU A 273 24.84 1.71 -8.22
N GLN A 274 25.40 0.66 -8.80
CA GLN A 274 25.15 0.28 -10.19
C GLN A 274 23.70 -0.13 -10.48
N ARG A 275 22.91 -0.46 -9.44
CA ARG A 275 21.48 -0.78 -9.53
C ARG A 275 20.59 0.46 -9.41
N LEU A 276 21.13 1.58 -8.91
CA LEU A 276 20.42 2.84 -8.70
C LEU A 276 20.34 3.65 -10.00
N TRP A 277 19.69 3.12 -11.03
CA TRP A 277 19.55 3.82 -12.32
C TRP A 277 18.96 5.23 -12.18
N ALA A 278 18.11 5.44 -11.17
CA ALA A 278 17.49 6.73 -10.85
C ALA A 278 18.53 7.83 -10.60
N PHE A 279 19.69 7.46 -10.06
CA PHE A 279 20.78 8.40 -9.80
C PHE A 279 21.34 9.00 -11.10
N ASP A 280 21.36 8.21 -12.18
CA ASP A 280 21.77 8.71 -13.49
C ASP A 280 20.80 9.74 -14.03
N LEU A 281 19.50 9.50 -13.87
CA LEU A 281 18.45 10.36 -14.41
C LEU A 281 18.39 11.71 -13.68
N MET A 282 18.76 11.72 -12.40
CA MET A 282 18.78 12.88 -11.50
C MET A 282 20.18 13.52 -11.35
N SER A 283 21.19 13.02 -12.06
CA SER A 283 22.58 13.52 -12.02
C SER A 283 23.17 13.60 -10.60
N ILE A 284 23.05 12.53 -9.81
CA ILE A 284 23.49 12.52 -8.41
C ILE A 284 25.01 12.71 -8.25
N ASN A 285 25.81 12.34 -9.25
CA ASN A 285 27.24 12.66 -9.29
C ASN A 285 27.50 14.17 -9.21
N GLU A 286 26.63 15.01 -9.80
CA GLU A 286 26.74 16.46 -9.66
C GLU A 286 26.33 16.95 -8.27
N LEU A 287 25.40 16.26 -7.60
CA LEU A 287 25.00 16.59 -6.24
C LEU A 287 26.15 16.34 -5.28
N TYR A 288 26.69 15.12 -5.25
CA TYR A 288 27.82 14.81 -4.36
C TYR A 288 29.06 15.61 -4.70
N GLY A 289 29.34 15.83 -5.98
CA GLY A 289 30.42 16.73 -6.40
C GLY A 289 30.23 18.16 -5.88
N PHE A 290 29.01 18.68 -5.91
CA PHE A 290 28.68 20.00 -5.37
C PHE A 290 28.81 20.07 -3.85
N LEU A 291 28.27 19.09 -3.11
CA LEU A 291 28.34 19.04 -1.65
C LEU A 291 29.77 18.91 -1.14
N ARG A 292 30.59 18.08 -1.78
CA ARG A 292 32.01 17.88 -1.42
C ARG A 292 32.87 19.13 -1.62
N LEU A 293 32.57 19.93 -2.63
CA LEU A 293 33.34 21.14 -2.95
C LEU A 293 32.85 22.39 -2.20
N MET A 294 31.73 22.29 -1.48
CA MET A 294 31.18 23.42 -0.75
C MET A 294 31.72 23.51 0.68
N PRO A 295 32.13 24.70 1.14
CA PRO A 295 32.58 24.93 2.51
C PRO A 295 31.41 25.20 3.48
N ILE A 296 30.19 24.78 3.14
CA ILE A 296 28.99 25.00 3.97
C ILE A 296 28.63 23.67 4.62
N GLU A 297 28.57 23.68 5.94
CA GLU A 297 28.12 22.53 6.73
C GLU A 297 26.60 22.55 6.91
N ALA A 298 26.01 21.39 7.12
CA ALA A 298 24.61 21.29 7.52
C ALA A 298 24.42 21.98 8.88
N ARG A 299 23.31 22.72 9.03
CA ARG A 299 22.97 23.43 10.27
C ARG A 299 22.27 22.52 11.28
N LYS A 300 21.68 21.42 10.81
CA LYS A 300 21.07 20.38 11.62
C LYS A 300 20.97 19.07 10.85
N THR A 301 20.65 18.01 11.57
CA THR A 301 20.16 16.75 10.99
C THR A 301 18.65 16.84 10.84
N ALA A 302 18.13 16.73 9.61
CA ALA A 302 16.70 16.88 9.33
C ALA A 302 15.96 15.55 9.50
N LEU A 303 14.85 15.55 10.23
CA LEU A 303 14.08 14.33 10.53
C LEU A 303 13.01 14.06 9.47
N ILE A 304 13.04 12.86 8.88
CA ILE A 304 12.03 12.36 7.93
C ILE A 304 11.12 11.37 8.66
N ALA A 305 9.84 11.66 8.76
CA ALA A 305 8.83 10.70 9.23
C ALA A 305 8.24 9.94 8.04
N ILE A 306 8.43 8.63 8.00
CA ILE A 306 7.84 7.73 7.01
C ILE A 306 6.54 7.16 7.60
N LEU A 307 5.41 7.61 7.07
CA LEU A 307 4.08 7.15 7.49
C LEU A 307 3.65 5.98 6.59
N ASP A 308 3.91 4.76 7.04
CA ASP A 308 3.82 3.57 6.19
C ASP A 308 3.57 2.28 7.02
N THR A 309 4.04 1.12 6.55
CA THR A 309 3.89 -0.21 7.16
C THR A 309 4.88 -0.52 8.28
N GLY A 310 5.61 0.47 8.79
CA GLY A 310 6.74 0.27 9.71
C GLY A 310 8.09 0.37 8.99
N ILE A 311 9.18 0.38 9.74
CA ILE A 311 10.55 0.28 9.19
C ILE A 311 11.29 -0.79 10.00
N ASP A 312 12.07 -1.64 9.35
CA ASP A 312 13.05 -2.48 10.04
C ASP A 312 14.18 -1.60 10.63
N ALA A 313 14.07 -1.26 11.91
CA ALA A 313 15.03 -0.42 12.62
C ALA A 313 16.44 -1.03 12.71
N GLY A 314 16.55 -2.36 12.56
CA GLY A 314 17.82 -3.09 12.64
C GLY A 314 18.59 -3.14 11.32
N HIS A 315 17.97 -2.72 10.21
CA HIS A 315 18.54 -2.87 8.87
C HIS A 315 19.92 -2.21 8.77
N GLU A 316 20.90 -2.95 8.26
CA GLU A 316 22.33 -2.58 8.26
C GLU A 316 22.60 -1.20 7.64
N ASP A 317 21.82 -0.88 6.61
CA ASP A 317 21.94 0.33 5.79
C ASP A 317 21.04 1.50 6.24
N LEU A 318 20.33 1.35 7.36
CA LEU A 318 19.43 2.36 7.92
C LEU A 318 19.75 2.70 9.38
N LYS A 319 20.16 1.72 10.18
CA LYS A 319 20.27 1.81 11.64
C LYS A 319 21.07 3.01 12.16
N GLU A 320 22.07 3.50 11.42
CA GLU A 320 22.89 4.65 11.84
C GLU A 320 22.16 6.00 11.67
N GLN A 321 21.16 6.06 10.80
CA GLN A 321 20.30 7.24 10.59
C GLN A 321 18.87 7.01 11.07
N TYR A 322 18.57 5.85 11.66
CA TYR A 322 17.24 5.53 12.17
C TYR A 322 17.05 6.04 13.59
N ARG A 323 15.98 6.81 13.80
CA ARG A 323 15.54 7.25 15.12
C ARG A 323 14.29 6.48 15.51
N SER A 324 14.43 5.54 16.45
CA SER A 324 13.26 4.88 17.06
C SER A 324 12.49 5.86 17.93
N THR A 325 11.18 5.94 17.70
CA THR A 325 10.24 6.74 18.50
C THR A 325 9.30 5.85 19.30
N ARG A 326 8.96 4.69 18.73
CA ARG A 326 8.10 3.70 19.34
C ARG A 326 8.48 2.30 18.83
N PRO A 327 8.80 1.34 19.71
CA PRO A 327 9.18 -0.02 19.29
C PRO A 327 8.14 -0.72 18.39
N ALA A 328 6.86 -0.37 18.53
CA ALA A 328 5.79 -0.92 17.70
C ALA A 328 5.87 -0.49 16.21
N TYR A 329 6.63 0.56 15.88
CA TYR A 329 6.83 1.05 14.52
C TYR A 329 8.10 0.49 13.87
N ASP A 330 9.02 -0.03 14.69
CA ASP A 330 10.35 -0.51 14.32
C ASP A 330 10.36 -1.92 13.67
N ARG A 331 9.17 -2.41 13.29
CA ARG A 331 9.00 -3.68 12.59
C ARG A 331 8.09 -3.51 11.38
N ASP A 332 8.61 -3.93 10.24
CA ASP A 332 7.92 -3.94 8.96
C ASP A 332 7.78 -5.37 8.44
N VAL A 333 6.54 -5.85 8.32
CA VAL A 333 6.25 -7.17 7.74
C VAL A 333 5.94 -7.07 6.25
N ARG A 334 5.51 -5.89 5.77
CA ARG A 334 5.10 -5.67 4.37
C ARG A 334 6.23 -5.21 3.48
N GLU A 335 7.38 -4.88 4.05
CA GLU A 335 8.61 -4.42 3.40
C GLU A 335 8.53 -3.01 2.79
N HIS A 336 7.32 -2.45 2.64
CA HIS A 336 7.09 -1.23 1.88
C HIS A 336 7.64 0.03 2.58
N GLY A 337 7.42 0.16 3.89
CA GLY A 337 7.96 1.29 4.66
C GLY A 337 9.48 1.25 4.76
N THR A 338 10.07 0.06 4.95
CA THR A 338 11.53 -0.13 4.93
C THR A 338 12.13 0.23 3.58
N HIS A 339 11.44 -0.09 2.48
CA HIS A 339 11.85 0.30 1.13
C HIS A 339 11.80 1.81 0.90
N CYS A 340 10.73 2.46 1.39
CA CYS A 340 10.63 3.92 1.34
C CYS A 340 11.74 4.60 2.18
N ALA A 341 12.08 4.04 3.33
CA ALA A 341 13.14 4.56 4.21
C ALA A 341 14.51 4.53 3.53
N GLY A 342 14.88 3.44 2.85
CA GLY A 342 16.14 3.34 2.12
C GLY A 342 16.26 4.37 1.01
N ILE A 343 15.19 4.60 0.25
CA ILE A 343 15.20 5.64 -0.80
C ILE A 343 15.43 7.04 -0.21
N ALA A 344 14.80 7.32 0.94
CA ALA A 344 14.86 8.63 1.57
C ALA A 344 16.19 8.90 2.29
N ALA A 345 16.73 7.88 2.97
CA ALA A 345 17.74 8.07 4.01
C ALA A 345 18.65 6.83 4.24
N ALA A 346 18.87 5.96 3.26
CA ALA A 346 19.97 4.99 3.34
C ALA A 346 21.30 5.71 3.62
N VAL A 347 22.14 5.05 4.42
CA VAL A 347 23.41 5.59 4.91
C VAL A 347 24.44 5.54 3.80
N SER A 348 24.58 6.64 3.06
CA SER A 348 25.56 6.70 1.97
C SER A 348 27.00 6.64 2.47
N ASN A 349 27.89 6.07 1.66
CA ASN A 349 29.34 6.06 1.87
C ASN A 349 29.76 5.34 3.17
N ASN A 350 29.07 4.24 3.49
CA ASN A 350 29.38 3.32 4.59
C ASN A 350 29.96 1.97 4.11
N GLY A 351 30.15 1.79 2.79
CA GLY A 351 30.56 0.52 2.18
C GLY A 351 29.51 -0.60 2.18
N ILE A 352 28.24 -0.29 2.43
CA ILE A 352 27.12 -1.24 2.55
C ILE A 352 26.00 -0.82 1.59
N GLY A 353 25.26 -1.80 1.04
CA GLY A 353 23.99 -1.55 0.36
C GLY A 353 23.95 -0.43 -0.68
N ILE A 354 22.99 0.48 -0.49
CA ILE A 354 22.60 1.56 -1.39
C ILE A 354 22.85 2.93 -0.74
N ALA A 355 22.74 3.99 -1.53
CA ALA A 355 22.89 5.37 -1.06
C ALA A 355 21.59 6.17 -1.15
N SER A 356 21.50 7.24 -0.36
CA SER A 356 20.48 8.29 -0.43
C SER A 356 21.07 9.62 -0.93
N PHE A 357 20.28 10.70 -0.99
CA PHE A 357 20.82 12.00 -1.40
C PHE A 357 21.75 12.65 -0.36
N ALA A 358 21.66 12.24 0.91
CA ALA A 358 22.63 12.63 1.92
C ALA A 358 23.96 11.93 1.63
N PRO A 359 25.10 12.65 1.59
CA PRO A 359 26.39 12.05 1.22
C PRO A 359 27.01 11.17 2.32
N SER A 360 26.53 11.31 3.56
CA SER A 360 26.91 10.52 4.74
C SER A 360 25.90 10.76 5.86
N THR A 361 26.17 10.25 7.06
CA THR A 361 25.43 10.57 8.29
C THR A 361 25.49 12.06 8.65
N GLY A 362 24.54 12.54 9.46
CA GLY A 362 24.51 13.90 10.02
C GLY A 362 23.69 14.93 9.24
N TYR A 363 23.23 14.58 8.04
CA TYR A 363 22.36 15.45 7.22
C TYR A 363 20.88 15.16 7.42
N VAL A 364 20.52 13.87 7.42
CA VAL A 364 19.14 13.40 7.58
C VAL A 364 19.08 12.29 8.61
N GLU A 365 17.93 12.15 9.24
CA GLU A 365 17.52 11.01 10.06
C GLU A 365 16.14 10.56 9.59
N VAL A 366 15.81 9.29 9.79
CA VAL A 366 14.52 8.73 9.42
C VAL A 366 13.87 8.04 10.62
N THR A 367 12.57 8.22 10.78
CA THR A 367 11.75 7.55 11.80
C THR A 367 10.55 6.89 11.13
N SER A 368 10.06 5.81 11.75
CA SER A 368 8.82 5.19 11.35
C SER A 368 7.64 5.76 12.13
N ILE A 369 6.50 5.94 11.46
CA ILE A 369 5.18 6.05 12.08
C ILE A 369 4.26 5.07 11.37
N LYS A 370 3.95 3.96 12.03
CA LYS A 370 3.21 2.86 11.39
C LYS A 370 1.72 3.16 11.33
N VAL A 371 1.27 3.68 10.19
CA VAL A 371 -0.14 3.98 9.91
C VAL A 371 -0.85 2.90 9.09
N LEU A 372 -0.07 1.95 8.53
CA LEU A 372 -0.57 0.81 7.78
C LEU A 372 -0.27 -0.50 8.54
N SER A 373 -1.19 -1.45 8.45
CA SER A 373 -1.09 -2.77 9.06
C SER A 373 -0.04 -3.65 8.38
N ASP A 374 0.22 -4.81 8.97
CA ASP A 374 1.04 -5.89 8.38
C ASP A 374 0.42 -6.51 7.12
N TYR A 375 -0.73 -6.00 6.65
CA TYR A 375 -1.35 -6.34 5.35
C TYR A 375 -1.30 -5.17 4.35
N GLY A 376 -0.72 -4.03 4.73
CA GLY A 376 -0.64 -2.82 3.89
C GLY A 376 -1.94 -2.03 3.86
N THR A 377 -2.81 -2.19 4.85
CA THR A 377 -4.09 -1.48 4.95
C THR A 377 -4.10 -0.53 6.14
N GLY A 378 -4.69 0.65 6.01
CA GLY A 378 -4.87 1.58 7.12
C GLY A 378 -6.07 2.50 6.92
N ARG A 379 -6.66 2.95 8.01
CA ARG A 379 -7.79 3.88 8.00
C ARG A 379 -7.31 5.32 7.88
N GLN A 380 -8.14 6.18 7.29
CA GLN A 380 -7.91 7.63 7.19
C GLN A 380 -7.57 8.23 8.55
N SER A 381 -8.35 7.92 9.58
CA SER A 381 -8.11 8.36 10.96
C SER A 381 -6.70 8.01 11.47
N ARG A 382 -6.22 6.80 11.21
CA ARG A 382 -4.87 6.39 11.61
C ARG A 382 -3.78 7.15 10.85
N ILE A 383 -4.02 7.46 9.58
CA ILE A 383 -3.10 8.26 8.75
C ILE A 383 -3.09 9.71 9.24
N VAL A 384 -4.25 10.31 9.49
CA VAL A 384 -4.40 11.65 10.06
C VAL A 384 -3.70 11.75 11.42
N GLN A 385 -3.96 10.80 12.31
CA GLN A 385 -3.28 10.72 13.61
C GLN A 385 -1.76 10.62 13.45
N GLY A 386 -1.27 9.84 12.47
CA GLY A 386 0.16 9.74 12.18
C GLY A 386 0.77 11.06 11.68
N ILE A 387 0.04 11.87 10.92
CA ILE A 387 0.49 13.21 10.49
C ILE A 387 0.65 14.13 11.71
N LEU A 388 -0.31 14.08 12.64
CA LEU A 388 -0.25 14.84 13.89
C LEU A 388 0.95 14.38 14.75
N GLU A 389 1.10 13.07 14.94
CA GLU A 389 2.23 12.48 15.69
C GLU A 389 3.59 12.89 15.10
N ALA A 390 3.71 12.88 13.77
CA ALA A 390 4.93 13.32 13.08
C ALA A 390 5.24 14.80 13.31
N ALA A 391 4.21 15.64 13.25
CA ALA A 391 4.35 17.08 13.49
C ALA A 391 4.75 17.36 14.95
N ASP A 392 4.15 16.67 15.90
CA ASP A 392 4.45 16.78 17.34
C ASP A 392 5.85 16.27 17.69
N LEU A 393 6.34 15.27 16.97
CA LEU A 393 7.72 14.80 17.05
C LEU A 393 8.73 15.84 16.55
N GLY A 394 8.27 16.85 15.80
CA GLY A 394 9.13 17.84 15.15
C GLY A 394 9.75 17.32 13.85
N ALA A 395 9.05 16.44 13.12
CA ALA A 395 9.51 15.98 11.82
C ALA A 395 9.67 17.16 10.85
N ASP A 396 10.77 17.17 10.12
CA ASP A 396 11.04 18.18 9.11
C ASP A 396 10.30 17.92 7.81
N VAL A 397 10.16 16.64 7.48
CA VAL A 397 9.47 16.15 6.29
C VAL A 397 8.61 14.95 6.68
N ILE A 398 7.37 14.94 6.25
CA ILE A 398 6.42 13.84 6.42
C ILE A 398 6.21 13.21 5.04
N SER A 399 6.58 11.95 4.89
CA SER A 399 6.47 11.21 3.63
C SER A 399 5.33 10.19 3.71
N LEU A 400 4.36 10.33 2.80
CA LEU A 400 3.16 9.50 2.70
C LEU A 400 3.16 8.78 1.35
N SER A 401 3.69 7.57 1.33
CA SER A 401 3.73 6.70 0.14
C SER A 401 2.44 5.89 -0.02
N LEU A 402 1.31 6.53 0.24
CA LEU A 402 -0.03 5.94 0.36
C LEU A 402 -1.10 6.91 -0.18
N GLY A 403 -2.29 6.38 -0.43
CA GLY A 403 -3.45 7.16 -0.81
C GLY A 403 -4.55 6.30 -1.40
N GLY A 404 -5.77 6.82 -1.42
CA GLY A 404 -6.96 6.14 -1.94
C GLY A 404 -7.81 7.08 -2.79
N PRO A 405 -8.76 6.53 -3.57
CA PRO A 405 -9.80 7.32 -4.22
C PRO A 405 -10.50 8.23 -3.20
N SER A 406 -10.79 9.47 -3.56
CA SER A 406 -11.37 10.46 -2.67
C SER A 406 -12.34 11.39 -3.41
N SER A 407 -13.23 12.03 -2.66
CA SER A 407 -14.11 13.12 -3.09
C SER A 407 -13.90 14.35 -2.21
N PRO A 408 -14.29 15.58 -2.65
CA PRO A 408 -14.18 16.78 -1.83
C PRO A 408 -14.83 16.65 -0.44
N SER A 409 -15.84 15.77 -0.31
CA SER A 409 -16.52 15.46 0.95
C SER A 409 -15.71 14.56 1.91
N LYS A 410 -14.47 14.18 1.57
CA LYS A 410 -13.66 13.18 2.30
C LYS A 410 -12.21 13.62 2.48
N GLN A 411 -11.99 14.92 2.63
CA GLN A 411 -10.66 15.53 2.65
C GLN A 411 -10.43 16.43 3.85
N ARG A 412 -11.46 16.76 4.65
CA ARG A 412 -11.36 17.84 5.63
C ARG A 412 -10.38 17.47 6.75
N ALA A 413 -10.46 16.26 7.30
CA ALA A 413 -9.51 15.84 8.34
C ALA A 413 -8.05 15.79 7.82
N TYR A 414 -7.85 15.47 6.53
CA TYR A 414 -6.51 15.55 5.94
C TYR A 414 -6.04 16.99 5.75
N GLU A 415 -6.92 17.90 5.31
CA GLU A 415 -6.61 19.33 5.16
C GLU A 415 -6.17 19.93 6.49
N ASP A 416 -6.90 19.65 7.56
CA ASP A 416 -6.60 20.17 8.90
C ASP A 416 -5.29 19.57 9.44
N ALA A 417 -5.04 18.28 9.22
CA ALA A 417 -3.80 17.62 9.65
C ALA A 417 -2.57 18.14 8.89
N VAL A 418 -2.70 18.38 7.58
CA VAL A 418 -1.63 18.97 6.77
C VAL A 418 -1.39 20.42 7.18
N ALA A 419 -2.44 21.18 7.49
CA ALA A 419 -2.32 22.53 8.02
C ALA A 419 -1.60 22.55 9.37
N TYR A 420 -1.94 21.62 10.27
CA TYR A 420 -1.27 21.42 11.55
C TYR A 420 0.22 21.15 11.37
N ALA A 421 0.58 20.18 10.53
CA ALA A 421 1.96 19.83 10.23
C ALA A 421 2.75 21.01 9.66
N ARG A 422 2.15 21.78 8.74
CA ARG A 422 2.78 22.99 8.18
C ARG A 422 3.00 24.07 9.23
N LYS A 423 2.05 24.29 10.14
CA LYS A 423 2.21 25.24 11.26
C LYS A 423 3.34 24.81 12.21
N ALA A 424 3.56 23.51 12.37
CA ALA A 424 4.71 22.95 13.11
C ALA A 424 6.04 23.03 12.32
N GLY A 425 6.02 23.47 11.06
CA GLY A 425 7.21 23.61 10.21
C GLY A 425 7.54 22.38 9.36
N ALA A 426 6.71 21.33 9.38
CA ALA A 426 6.90 20.14 8.58
C ALA A 426 6.46 20.34 7.12
N ILE A 427 7.13 19.68 6.19
CA ILE A 427 6.75 19.65 4.77
C ILE A 427 6.17 18.26 4.44
N VAL A 428 4.92 18.22 3.97
CA VAL A 428 4.22 16.97 3.66
C VAL A 428 4.38 16.60 2.19
N VAL A 429 4.85 15.39 1.91
CA VAL A 429 5.11 14.85 0.57
C VAL A 429 4.26 13.60 0.36
N VAL A 430 3.49 13.53 -0.72
CA VAL A 430 2.47 12.50 -0.93
C VAL A 430 2.59 11.85 -2.31
N ALA A 431 2.39 10.53 -2.39
CA ALA A 431 2.31 9.79 -3.64
C ALA A 431 1.06 10.16 -4.46
N ALA A 432 1.20 10.34 -5.78
CA ALA A 432 0.07 10.69 -6.64
C ALA A 432 -0.97 9.55 -6.82
N GLY A 433 -0.58 8.29 -6.58
CA GLY A 433 -1.39 7.09 -6.82
C GLY A 433 -1.05 6.38 -8.14
N ASN A 434 -1.52 5.12 -8.28
CA ASN A 434 -1.01 4.15 -9.27
C ASN A 434 -2.07 3.63 -10.26
N ASP A 435 -3.14 4.38 -10.52
CA ASP A 435 -4.27 3.93 -11.35
C ASP A 435 -4.31 4.55 -12.75
N ASN A 436 -3.29 5.34 -13.12
CA ASN A 436 -3.27 6.14 -14.34
C ASN A 436 -4.51 7.05 -14.47
N ARG A 437 -4.99 7.57 -13.35
CA ARG A 437 -6.12 8.50 -13.21
C ARG A 437 -5.63 9.89 -12.84
N ASN A 438 -6.55 10.84 -12.70
CA ASN A 438 -6.23 12.17 -12.23
C ASN A 438 -6.06 12.16 -10.71
N ALA A 439 -4.89 12.57 -10.21
CA ALA A 439 -4.57 12.61 -8.79
C ALA A 439 -5.47 13.57 -7.99
N LYS A 440 -6.18 14.49 -8.66
CA LYS A 440 -7.23 15.32 -8.03
C LYS A 440 -8.36 14.50 -7.37
N GLY A 441 -8.57 13.27 -7.81
CA GLY A 441 -9.54 12.33 -7.21
C GLY A 441 -8.95 11.40 -6.16
N TYR A 442 -7.79 11.72 -5.57
CA TYR A 442 -7.07 10.87 -4.62
C TYR A 442 -6.61 11.66 -3.40
N ALA A 443 -6.87 11.16 -2.20
CA ALA A 443 -6.39 11.75 -0.95
C ALA A 443 -5.30 10.87 -0.31
N PRO A 444 -4.30 11.47 0.36
CA PRO A 444 -4.14 12.91 0.59
C PRO A 444 -3.46 13.66 -0.59
N ALA A 445 -3.30 13.03 -1.75
CA ALA A 445 -2.58 13.61 -2.89
C ALA A 445 -3.17 14.92 -3.44
N ASN A 446 -4.46 15.16 -3.22
CA ASN A 446 -5.18 16.36 -3.65
C ASN A 446 -5.33 17.44 -2.57
N VAL A 447 -4.86 17.17 -1.36
CA VAL A 447 -4.98 18.06 -0.19
C VAL A 447 -4.13 19.31 -0.40
N ARG A 448 -4.66 20.47 -0.05
CA ARG A 448 -3.91 21.72 -0.19
C ARG A 448 -2.72 21.74 0.77
N GLY A 449 -1.56 22.11 0.25
CA GLY A 449 -0.35 22.33 1.04
C GLY A 449 0.60 21.14 1.11
N VAL A 450 0.24 19.99 0.53
CA VAL A 450 1.17 18.89 0.27
C VAL A 450 1.94 19.11 -1.03
N ILE A 451 3.08 18.43 -1.18
CA ILE A 451 3.81 18.31 -2.44
C ILE A 451 3.54 16.91 -3.00
N THR A 452 2.80 16.83 -4.12
CA THR A 452 2.39 15.56 -4.72
C THR A 452 3.42 15.06 -5.73
N VAL A 453 3.74 13.77 -5.67
CA VAL A 453 4.83 13.17 -6.46
C VAL A 453 4.30 12.13 -7.44
N SER A 454 4.49 12.41 -8.74
CA SER A 454 4.25 11.45 -9.82
C SER A 454 5.49 10.61 -10.12
N ALA A 455 5.30 9.44 -10.74
CA ALA A 455 6.38 8.51 -11.07
C ALA A 455 6.77 8.58 -12.55
N VAL A 456 8.08 8.58 -12.80
CA VAL A 456 8.67 8.39 -14.14
C VAL A 456 9.46 7.09 -14.24
N ASP A 457 9.59 6.59 -15.47
CA ASP A 457 10.38 5.42 -15.82
C ASP A 457 11.87 5.74 -16.10
N THR A 458 12.62 4.72 -16.50
CA THR A 458 14.06 4.81 -16.83
C THR A 458 14.41 5.79 -17.95
N LEU A 459 13.43 6.18 -18.75
CA LEU A 459 13.57 7.12 -19.86
C LEU A 459 13.03 8.52 -19.51
N GLY A 460 12.54 8.70 -18.28
CA GLY A 460 11.90 9.93 -17.83
C GLY A 460 10.47 10.10 -18.34
N ASN A 461 9.86 9.09 -18.97
CA ASN A 461 8.45 9.13 -19.35
C ASN A 461 7.58 8.91 -18.12
N LYS A 462 6.33 9.40 -18.13
CA LYS A 462 5.36 9.04 -17.09
C LYS A 462 5.25 7.52 -17.01
N ALA A 463 5.43 6.96 -15.82
CA ALA A 463 5.19 5.54 -15.59
C ALA A 463 3.74 5.20 -15.98
N SER A 464 3.52 4.03 -16.58
CA SER A 464 2.19 3.66 -17.11
C SER A 464 1.10 3.72 -16.04
N PHE A 465 1.41 3.32 -14.81
CA PHE A 465 0.54 3.35 -13.64
C PHE A 465 0.39 4.73 -12.99
N SER A 466 1.36 5.65 -13.14
CA SER A 466 1.33 6.90 -12.37
C SER A 466 0.08 7.71 -12.65
N ASN A 467 -0.62 8.13 -11.60
CA ASN A 467 -1.65 9.14 -11.72
C ASN A 467 -1.06 10.45 -12.26
N THR A 468 -1.90 11.22 -12.92
CA THR A 468 -1.55 12.50 -13.55
C THR A 468 -1.86 13.65 -12.62
N VAL A 469 -0.97 14.64 -12.57
CA VAL A 469 -0.98 15.71 -11.53
C VAL A 469 -1.26 17.11 -12.08
N GLN A 470 -1.65 17.27 -13.34
CA GLN A 470 -1.79 18.59 -13.99
C GLN A 470 -2.81 19.53 -13.33
N ASP A 471 -3.75 18.98 -12.55
CA ASP A 471 -4.83 19.72 -11.88
C ASP A 471 -4.55 19.95 -10.38
N LEU A 472 -3.33 19.65 -9.94
CA LEU A 472 -2.86 19.88 -8.57
C LEU A 472 -1.96 21.13 -8.51
N PRO A 473 -2.02 21.92 -7.42
CA PRO A 473 -1.28 23.17 -7.31
C PRO A 473 0.23 22.95 -7.11
N GLN A 474 0.61 21.93 -6.36
CA GLN A 474 1.99 21.63 -5.99
C GLN A 474 2.33 20.18 -6.34
N ALA A 475 2.92 19.97 -7.52
CA ALA A 475 3.31 18.63 -7.93
C ALA A 475 4.62 18.60 -8.72
N VAL A 476 5.39 17.52 -8.50
CA VAL A 476 6.67 17.24 -9.16
C VAL A 476 6.73 15.77 -9.58
N ALA A 477 7.78 15.41 -10.32
CA ALA A 477 8.04 14.04 -10.72
C ALA A 477 9.35 13.54 -10.12
N ALA A 478 9.39 12.24 -9.81
CA ALA A 478 10.60 11.52 -9.43
C ALA A 478 10.59 10.09 -10.00
N PRO A 479 11.75 9.41 -10.06
CA PRO A 479 11.84 8.02 -10.51
C PRO A 479 10.98 7.07 -9.68
N GLY A 480 10.16 6.23 -10.31
CA GLY A 480 9.26 5.31 -9.59
C GLY A 480 9.10 3.92 -10.23
N VAL A 481 9.89 3.58 -11.25
CA VAL A 481 9.82 2.26 -11.90
C VAL A 481 11.10 1.46 -11.60
N ALA A 482 10.92 0.24 -11.07
CA ALA A 482 12.01 -0.67 -10.73
C ALA A 482 13.11 0.02 -9.89
N ILE A 483 12.68 0.61 -8.77
CA ILE A 483 13.56 1.31 -7.83
C ILE A 483 14.10 0.29 -6.82
N PHE A 484 15.42 0.11 -6.81
CA PHE A 484 16.11 -0.77 -5.88
C PHE A 484 16.27 -0.08 -4.51
N SER A 485 15.88 -0.75 -3.43
CA SER A 485 16.06 -0.23 -2.07
C SER A 485 16.00 -1.34 -1.02
N THR A 486 16.16 -0.94 0.24
CA THR A 486 16.17 -1.78 1.44
C THR A 486 14.84 -2.49 1.66
N THR A 487 14.87 -3.66 2.28
CA THR A 487 13.71 -4.45 2.71
C THR A 487 14.12 -5.21 3.99
N PRO A 488 13.18 -5.58 4.87
CA PRO A 488 13.48 -6.17 6.17
C PRO A 488 14.43 -7.37 6.12
N GLY A 489 15.28 -7.48 7.13
CA GLY A 489 16.25 -8.59 7.27
C GLY A 489 17.50 -8.42 6.41
N ASP A 490 18.02 -7.19 6.30
CA ASP A 490 19.23 -6.87 5.52
C ASP A 490 19.11 -7.33 4.06
N HIS A 491 17.94 -7.08 3.46
CA HIS A 491 17.60 -7.48 2.11
C HIS A 491 17.35 -6.27 1.24
N TYR A 492 17.42 -6.46 -0.08
CA TYR A 492 17.18 -5.38 -1.03
C TYR A 492 16.34 -5.88 -2.20
N LYS A 493 15.31 -5.11 -2.58
CA LYS A 493 14.40 -5.47 -3.68
C LYS A 493 14.07 -4.26 -4.55
N ALA A 494 13.56 -4.55 -5.75
CA ALA A 494 13.07 -3.51 -6.65
C ALA A 494 11.56 -3.44 -6.65
N PHE A 495 11.01 -2.26 -6.31
CA PHE A 495 9.58 -1.99 -6.38
C PHE A 495 9.26 -0.91 -7.41
N SER A 496 8.01 -0.91 -7.89
CA SER A 496 7.47 0.14 -8.75
C SER A 496 6.24 0.79 -8.12
N GLY A 497 6.18 2.10 -8.17
CA GLY A 497 5.06 2.88 -7.66
C GLY A 497 5.40 4.36 -7.52
N THR A 498 4.36 5.20 -7.47
CA THR A 498 4.50 6.58 -6.95
C THR A 498 5.00 6.59 -5.50
N SER A 499 4.74 5.51 -4.76
CA SER A 499 5.33 5.22 -3.45
C SER A 499 6.86 5.19 -3.45
N MET A 500 7.53 4.81 -4.54
CA MET A 500 9.00 4.85 -4.63
C MET A 500 9.51 6.21 -5.11
N ALA A 501 8.69 6.97 -5.84
CA ALA A 501 9.04 8.33 -6.27
C ALA A 501 8.99 9.34 -5.11
N THR A 502 8.00 9.19 -4.23
CA THR A 502 7.74 10.05 -3.07
C THR A 502 8.95 10.20 -2.12
N PRO A 503 9.61 9.12 -1.66
CA PRO A 503 10.73 9.21 -0.73
C PRO A 503 11.98 9.88 -1.33
N TYR A 504 12.17 9.86 -2.66
CA TYR A 504 13.24 10.66 -3.28
C TYR A 504 13.01 12.16 -3.04
N VAL A 505 11.78 12.63 -3.24
CA VAL A 505 11.43 14.04 -2.99
C VAL A 505 11.54 14.36 -1.51
N ALA A 506 11.08 13.47 -0.63
CA ALA A 506 11.20 13.65 0.81
C ALA A 506 12.67 13.76 1.27
N GLY A 507 13.54 12.85 0.81
CA GLY A 507 14.97 12.88 1.11
C GLY A 507 15.66 14.13 0.58
N LEU A 508 15.28 14.63 -0.61
CA LEU A 508 15.81 15.87 -1.15
C LEU A 508 15.40 17.09 -0.29
N ILE A 509 14.12 17.17 0.08
CA ILE A 509 13.64 18.25 0.93
C ILE A 509 14.32 18.21 2.31
N ALA A 510 14.51 17.02 2.87
CA ALA A 510 15.21 16.86 4.15
C ALA A 510 16.68 17.33 4.06
N LEU A 511 17.39 16.95 2.99
CA LEU A 511 18.72 17.48 2.71
C LEU A 511 18.70 19.01 2.56
N MET A 512 17.70 19.59 1.89
CA MET A 512 17.56 21.05 1.82
C MET A 512 17.33 21.67 3.20
N LYS A 513 16.49 21.06 4.05
CA LYS A 513 16.20 21.52 5.41
C LYS A 513 17.38 21.35 6.38
N SER A 514 18.30 20.41 6.12
CA SER A 514 19.53 20.28 6.88
C SER A 514 20.41 21.54 6.76
N TYR A 515 20.38 22.19 5.59
CA TYR A 515 21.09 23.45 5.32
C TYR A 515 20.28 24.71 5.63
N LYS A 516 18.96 24.69 5.38
CA LYS A 516 18.02 25.79 5.65
C LYS A 516 16.87 25.29 6.54
N PRO A 517 17.03 25.24 7.88
CA PRO A 517 16.02 24.68 8.79
C PRO A 517 14.64 25.35 8.74
N ASP A 518 14.58 26.63 8.39
CA ASP A 518 13.37 27.45 8.27
C ASP A 518 12.73 27.39 6.87
N LEU A 519 13.21 26.53 5.97
CA LEU A 519 12.67 26.35 4.63
C LEU A 519 11.18 25.95 4.71
N SER A 520 10.32 26.79 4.16
CA SER A 520 8.88 26.53 4.07
C SER A 520 8.52 25.58 2.94
N ALA A 521 7.36 24.93 3.04
CA ALA A 521 6.83 24.04 1.99
C ALA A 521 6.72 24.74 0.62
N ASP A 522 6.25 26.00 0.60
CA ASP A 522 6.06 26.74 -0.65
C ASP A 522 7.41 27.16 -1.28
N GLU A 523 8.40 27.50 -0.47
CA GLU A 523 9.78 27.74 -0.96
C GLU A 523 10.42 26.45 -1.49
N ALA A 524 10.27 25.34 -0.77
CA ALA A 524 10.78 24.04 -1.21
C ALA A 524 10.17 23.64 -2.55
N TYR A 525 8.84 23.69 -2.68
CA TYR A 525 8.14 23.42 -3.93
C TYR A 525 8.63 24.35 -5.06
N ARG A 526 8.75 25.65 -4.80
CA ARG A 526 9.24 26.62 -5.78
C ARG A 526 10.63 26.24 -6.29
N ILE A 527 11.56 25.85 -5.41
CA ILE A 527 12.92 25.43 -5.79
C ILE A 527 12.85 24.14 -6.63
N LEU A 528 12.12 23.12 -6.17
CA LEU A 528 11.95 21.85 -6.88
C LEU A 528 11.39 22.07 -8.29
N TYR A 529 10.34 22.89 -8.40
CA TYR A 529 9.69 23.17 -9.67
C TYR A 529 10.56 24.02 -10.61
N GLN A 530 11.18 25.10 -10.13
CA GLN A 530 11.99 25.98 -10.99
C GLN A 530 13.24 25.28 -11.53
N THR A 531 13.87 24.43 -10.73
CA THR A 531 15.10 23.74 -11.10
C THR A 531 14.88 22.39 -11.77
N GLY A 532 13.66 21.84 -11.67
CA GLY A 532 13.30 20.56 -12.27
C GLY A 532 13.44 20.54 -13.80
N ARG A 533 13.65 19.36 -14.36
CA ARG A 533 13.71 19.13 -15.81
C ARG A 533 12.31 18.80 -16.35
N ASP A 534 12.01 19.28 -17.55
CA ASP A 534 10.76 18.89 -18.20
C ASP A 534 10.74 17.39 -18.52
N THR A 535 9.57 16.80 -18.37
CA THR A 535 9.30 15.41 -18.72
C THR A 535 8.55 15.36 -20.05
N PRO A 536 8.63 14.26 -20.82
CA PRO A 536 7.89 14.14 -22.08
C PRO A 536 6.36 14.28 -21.94
N ALA A 537 5.81 13.94 -20.77
CA ALA A 537 4.39 14.09 -20.45
C ALA A 537 4.01 15.49 -19.92
N GLY A 538 4.98 16.40 -19.79
CA GLY A 538 4.77 17.80 -19.40
C GLY A 538 4.04 17.95 -18.07
N LYS A 539 2.99 18.79 -18.06
CA LYS A 539 2.19 19.06 -16.85
C LYS A 539 1.54 17.82 -16.24
N ARG A 540 1.35 16.74 -17.01
CA ARG A 540 0.71 15.50 -16.50
C ARG A 540 1.53 14.80 -15.42
N THR A 541 2.84 15.02 -15.42
CA THR A 541 3.80 14.52 -14.43
C THR A 541 4.36 15.64 -13.56
N GLY A 542 4.34 16.87 -14.05
CA GLY A 542 5.14 17.94 -13.47
C GLY A 542 6.60 17.81 -13.91
N ARG A 543 7.47 18.56 -13.23
CA ARG A 543 8.90 18.62 -13.56
C ARG A 543 9.66 17.61 -12.72
N LEU A 544 10.59 16.90 -13.35
CA LEU A 544 11.46 15.92 -12.72
C LEU A 544 12.47 16.63 -11.83
N ILE A 545 12.55 16.28 -10.56
CA ILE A 545 13.50 16.90 -9.61
C ILE A 545 14.96 16.78 -10.08
N GLN A 546 15.76 17.80 -9.78
CA GLN A 546 17.20 17.84 -10.09
C GLN A 546 17.98 18.25 -8.83
N PRO A 547 18.41 17.28 -8.00
CA PRO A 547 18.95 17.54 -6.66
C PRO A 547 20.10 18.56 -6.62
N ALA A 548 21.09 18.43 -7.50
CA ALA A 548 22.22 19.36 -7.54
C ALA A 548 21.78 20.81 -7.85
N ALA A 549 20.81 20.97 -8.76
CA ALA A 549 20.26 22.27 -9.11
C ALA A 549 19.42 22.86 -7.96
N CYS A 550 18.67 22.02 -7.24
CA CYS A 550 17.94 22.42 -6.03
C CYS A 550 18.89 22.98 -4.97
N MET A 551 19.96 22.25 -4.63
CA MET A 551 20.93 22.69 -3.63
C MET A 551 21.66 23.98 -4.05
N ARG A 552 22.03 24.12 -5.33
CA ARG A 552 22.60 25.37 -5.86
C ARG A 552 21.62 26.54 -5.77
N ALA A 553 20.32 26.33 -6.00
CA ALA A 553 19.32 27.38 -5.91
C ALA A 553 18.99 27.76 -4.45
N LEU A 554 19.02 26.79 -3.55
CA LEU A 554 18.82 26.99 -2.11
C LEU A 554 19.92 27.88 -1.52
N LEU A 555 21.18 27.59 -1.84
CA LEU A 555 22.35 28.22 -1.19
C LEU A 555 22.85 29.49 -1.88
N LYS A 556 22.21 29.89 -2.99
CA LYS A 556 22.41 31.20 -3.63
C LYS A 556 21.50 32.30 -3.06
N GLN A 557 20.47 31.91 -2.30
CA GLN A 557 19.57 32.80 -1.58
C GLN A 557 20.21 33.17 -0.24
#